data_AF-S0AQZ5-F1
#
_entry.id   AF-S0AQZ5-F1
#
_cell.length_a   1.000
_cell.length_b   1.000
_cell.length_c   1.000
_cell.angle_alpha   90.00
_cell.angle_beta   90.00
_cell.angle_gamma   90.00
#
_symmetry.space_group_name_H-M   'P 1'
#
loop_
_entity.id
_entity.type
_entity.pdbx_description
1 polymer ?
#
loop_
_entity_poly.entity_id
_entity_poly.type
_entity_poly.pdbx_seq_one_letter_code
_entity_poly.pdbx_strand_id
1 'polypeptide(L)'
;MVTCVMYNLKMSETHPSTICVLASKFEDSFEDLIEVLTSPLPDESLEEFIESYARTDEIMPEDKTIGFVIINKEKKVASLNFSEKYFDQKKLDEILEKYKNMGYKTEVEYS
;
A
#
# COMPACT_ATOMS: atom_id res chain seq x y z
N MET A 1 6.02 -11.69 -17.22
CA MET A 1 5.38 -11.92 -15.90
C MET A 1 5.77 -10.79 -14.97
N VAL A 2 4.81 -9.93 -14.64
CA VAL A 2 4.99 -8.84 -13.67
C VAL A 2 4.29 -9.23 -12.38
N THR A 3 4.97 -9.02 -11.24
CA THR A 3 4.39 -9.21 -9.91
C THR A 3 3.94 -7.87 -9.35
N CYS A 4 2.74 -7.82 -8.78
CA CYS A 4 2.25 -6.61 -8.14
C CYS A 4 1.58 -6.87 -6.80
N VAL A 5 1.51 -5.80 -6.02
CA VAL A 5 0.80 -5.72 -4.74
C VAL A 5 -0.40 -4.81 -4.96
N MET A 6 -1.58 -5.31 -4.63
CA MET A 6 -2.81 -4.55 -4.73
C MET A 6 -3.03 -3.72 -3.48
N TYR A 7 -3.16 -2.41 -3.62
CA TYR A 7 -3.51 -1.49 -2.55
C TYR A 7 -5.01 -1.21 -2.60
N ASN A 8 -5.66 -1.22 -1.45
CA ASN A 8 -7.00 -0.69 -1.24
C ASN A 8 -6.89 0.44 -0.21
N LEU A 9 -7.13 1.67 -0.66
CA LEU A 9 -6.85 2.90 0.05
C LEU A 9 -8.16 3.61 0.39
N LYS A 10 -8.50 3.66 1.68
CA LYS A 10 -9.63 4.43 2.19
C LYS A 10 -9.15 5.63 3.00
N MET A 11 -9.13 6.81 2.37
CA MET A 11 -8.60 8.05 2.96
C MET A 11 -9.67 8.94 3.61
N SER A 12 -10.89 8.95 3.10
CA SER A 12 -12.02 9.73 3.62
C SER A 12 -13.34 8.93 3.46
N GLU A 13 -14.50 9.58 3.65
CA GLU A 13 -15.81 8.97 3.44
C GLU A 13 -16.10 8.60 1.97
N THR A 14 -15.23 9.00 1.03
CA THR A 14 -15.35 8.68 -0.39
C THR A 14 -15.02 7.22 -0.71
N HIS A 15 -15.28 6.84 -1.97
CA HIS A 15 -15.02 5.50 -2.47
C HIS A 15 -13.53 5.14 -2.33
N PRO A 16 -13.20 3.93 -1.86
CA PRO A 16 -11.82 3.50 -1.74
C PRO A 16 -11.15 3.37 -3.10
N SER A 17 -9.91 3.83 -3.21
CA SER A 17 -9.10 3.69 -4.42
C SER A 17 -8.39 2.34 -4.40
N THR A 18 -8.47 1.59 -5.49
CA THR A 18 -7.74 0.32 -5.63
C THR A 18 -6.72 0.44 -6.75
N ILE A 19 -5.45 0.20 -6.44
CA ILE A 19 -4.35 0.27 -7.41
C ILE A 19 -3.45 -0.96 -7.32
N CYS A 20 -2.74 -1.27 -8.40
CA CYS A 20 -1.72 -2.31 -8.46
C CYS A 20 -0.35 -1.62 -8.55
N VAL A 21 0.49 -1.87 -7.55
CA VAL A 21 1.86 -1.34 -7.48
C VAL A 21 2.83 -2.47 -7.77
N LEU A 22 3.83 -2.22 -8.63
CA LEU A 22 4.88 -3.20 -8.91
C LEU A 22 5.53 -3.68 -7.62
N ALA A 23 5.74 -5.00 -7.49
CA ALA A 23 6.36 -5.57 -6.30
C ALA A 23 7.76 -4.96 -6.03
N SER A 24 8.51 -4.62 -7.07
CA SER A 24 9.82 -3.96 -6.95
C SER A 24 9.76 -2.53 -6.38
N LYS A 25 8.58 -1.90 -6.40
CA LYS A 25 8.34 -0.55 -5.85
C LYS A 25 7.53 -0.58 -4.56
N PHE A 26 7.15 -1.77 -4.09
CA PHE A 26 6.24 -1.93 -2.97
C PHE A 26 6.73 -1.20 -1.72
N GLU A 27 7.96 -1.48 -1.27
CA GLU A 27 8.47 -0.94 -0.02
C GLU A 27 8.55 0.59 -0.05
N ASP A 28 9.01 1.15 -1.17
CA ASP A 28 9.12 2.60 -1.36
C ASP A 28 7.72 3.23 -1.40
N SER A 29 6.79 2.63 -2.14
CA SER A 29 5.39 3.09 -2.17
C SER A 29 4.69 2.96 -0.81
N PHE A 30 5.03 1.95 -0.02
CA PHE A 30 4.43 1.75 1.30
C PHE A 30 4.96 2.78 2.29
N GLU A 31 6.23 3.15 2.17
CA GLU A 31 6.83 4.23 2.95
C GLU A 31 6.25 5.59 2.57
N ASP A 32 6.22 5.92 1.27
CA ASP A 32 5.73 7.22 0.77
C ASP A 32 4.24 7.43 1.06
N LEU A 33 3.45 6.36 1.19
CA LEU A 33 2.04 6.45 1.56
C LEU A 33 1.85 7.13 2.93
N ILE A 34 2.86 7.13 3.81
CA ILE A 34 2.83 7.88 5.07
C ILE A 34 2.66 9.38 4.83
N GLU A 35 3.24 9.92 3.77
CA GLU A 35 3.10 11.33 3.40
C GLU A 35 1.64 11.65 3.03
N VAL A 36 1.00 10.77 2.26
CA VAL A 36 -0.44 10.88 1.94
C VAL A 36 -1.30 10.85 3.21
N LEU A 37 -0.96 9.97 4.15
CA LEU A 37 -1.72 9.80 5.39
C LEU A 37 -1.58 11.01 6.33
N THR A 38 -0.46 11.71 6.28
CA THR A 38 -0.17 12.90 7.11
C THR A 38 -0.47 14.22 6.42
N SER A 39 -0.70 14.20 5.10
CA SER A 39 -0.99 15.40 4.32
C SER A 39 -2.25 16.13 4.81
N PRO A 40 -2.23 17.48 4.85
CA PRO A 40 -3.41 18.29 5.10
C PRO A 40 -4.43 18.21 3.94
N LEU A 41 -3.99 17.78 2.75
CA LEU A 41 -4.79 17.61 1.54
C LEU A 41 -4.65 16.16 1.03
N PRO A 42 -5.26 15.18 1.73
CA PRO A 42 -5.00 13.76 1.48
C PRO A 42 -5.49 13.28 0.11
N ASP A 43 -6.50 13.91 -0.48
CA ASP A 43 -7.02 13.51 -1.79
C ASP A 43 -6.07 13.92 -2.92
N GLU A 44 -5.49 15.13 -2.86
CA GLU A 44 -4.45 15.58 -3.82
C GLU A 44 -3.19 14.73 -3.70
N SER A 45 -2.71 14.51 -2.47
CA SER A 45 -1.55 13.64 -2.23
C SER A 45 -1.80 12.19 -2.65
N LEU A 46 -3.04 11.71 -2.55
CA LEU A 46 -3.41 10.37 -3.03
C LEU A 46 -3.37 10.29 -4.56
N GLU A 47 -3.81 11.34 -5.27
CA GLU A 47 -3.73 11.41 -6.73
C GLU A 47 -2.28 11.35 -7.20
N GLU A 48 -1.40 12.17 -6.62
CA GLU A 48 0.05 12.15 -6.90
C GLU A 48 0.69 10.80 -6.59
N PHE A 49 0.29 10.16 -5.48
CA PHE A 49 0.75 8.82 -5.11
C PHE A 49 0.33 7.78 -6.15
N ILE A 50 -0.92 7.83 -6.60
CA ILE A 50 -1.45 6.93 -7.63
C ILE A 50 -0.68 7.14 -8.94
N GLU A 51 -0.46 8.38 -9.37
CA GLU A 51 0.32 8.66 -10.59
C GLU A 51 1.76 8.14 -10.51
N SER A 52 2.38 8.21 -9.33
CA SER A 52 3.77 7.80 -9.12
C SER A 52 3.97 6.28 -9.06
N TYR A 53 2.98 5.56 -8.51
CA TYR A 53 3.14 4.15 -8.14
C TYR A 53 2.16 3.19 -8.81
N ALA A 54 0.98 3.63 -9.21
CA ALA A 54 0.01 2.77 -9.87
C ALA A 54 0.50 2.39 -11.27
N ARG A 55 0.36 1.12 -11.62
CA ARG A 55 0.48 0.72 -13.03
C ARG A 55 -0.69 1.30 -13.82
N THR A 56 -0.36 1.96 -14.92
CA THR A 56 -1.32 2.48 -15.90
C THR A 56 -1.59 1.50 -17.05
N ASP A 57 -0.73 0.50 -17.20
CA ASP A 57 -0.82 -0.51 -18.25
C ASP A 57 -1.90 -1.55 -17.93
N GLU A 58 -2.55 -2.09 -18.97
CA GLU A 58 -3.54 -3.17 -18.81
C GLU A 58 -2.93 -4.36 -18.06
N ILE A 59 -3.65 -4.84 -17.04
CA ILE A 59 -3.28 -6.05 -16.30
C ILE A 59 -3.38 -7.21 -17.29
N MET A 60 -2.25 -7.86 -17.56
CA MET A 60 -2.23 -9.02 -18.45
C MET A 60 -2.62 -10.29 -17.69
N PRO A 61 -3.21 -11.31 -18.35
CA PRO A 61 -3.54 -12.59 -17.71
C PRO A 61 -2.33 -13.31 -17.06
N GLU A 62 -1.13 -12.93 -17.46
CA GLU A 62 0.14 -13.46 -16.96
C GLU A 62 0.63 -12.76 -15.67
N ASP A 63 0.05 -11.61 -15.34
CA ASP A 63 0.43 -10.83 -14.18
C ASP A 63 -0.04 -11.52 -12.90
N LYS A 64 0.82 -11.51 -11.88
CA LYS A 64 0.56 -12.17 -10.60
C LYS A 64 0.42 -11.14 -9.49
N THR A 65 -0.71 -11.16 -8.79
CA THR A 65 -0.85 -10.46 -7.53
C THR A 65 -0.24 -11.31 -6.42
N ILE A 66 0.80 -10.80 -5.78
CA ILE A 66 1.54 -11.49 -4.71
C ILE A 66 1.20 -10.94 -3.31
N GLY A 67 0.33 -9.94 -3.24
CA GLY A 67 -0.12 -9.40 -1.98
C GLY A 67 -1.21 -8.35 -2.09
N PHE A 68 -1.79 -8.06 -0.94
CA PHE A 68 -2.83 -7.07 -0.73
C PHE A 68 -2.47 -6.19 0.46
N VAL A 69 -2.60 -4.88 0.28
CA VAL A 69 -2.46 -3.89 1.34
C VAL A 69 -3.76 -3.13 1.48
N ILE A 70 -4.31 -3.14 2.68
CA ILE A 70 -5.55 -2.45 3.02
C ILE A 70 -5.20 -1.35 4.01
N ILE A 71 -5.38 -0.10 3.60
CA ILE A 71 -5.20 1.07 4.45
C ILE A 71 -6.54 1.75 4.68
N ASN A 72 -6.87 1.96 5.94
CA ASN A 72 -8.04 2.73 6.36
C ASN A 72 -7.60 3.84 7.31
N LYS A 73 -7.60 5.09 6.82
CA LYS A 73 -7.15 6.26 7.58
C LYS A 73 -8.06 6.56 8.76
N GLU A 74 -9.38 6.52 8.56
CA GLU A 74 -10.38 6.79 9.61
C GLU A 74 -10.29 5.80 10.77
N LYS A 75 -10.20 4.51 10.45
CA LYS A 75 -10.08 3.43 11.44
C LYS A 75 -8.67 3.26 11.97
N LYS A 76 -7.69 3.93 11.39
CA LYS A 76 -6.25 3.75 11.62
C LYS A 76 -5.85 2.27 11.57
N VAL A 77 -6.14 1.61 10.46
CA VAL A 77 -5.78 0.19 10.22
C VAL A 77 -4.91 0.10 8.97
N ALA A 78 -3.84 -0.69 9.07
CA ALA A 78 -2.98 -1.08 7.96
C ALA A 78 -2.81 -2.61 7.98
N SER A 79 -3.48 -3.31 7.07
CA SER A 79 -3.41 -4.77 6.98
C SER A 79 -2.69 -5.16 5.70
N LEU A 80 -1.65 -5.97 5.82
CA LEU A 80 -0.82 -6.45 4.73
C LEU A 80 -0.95 -7.97 4.68
N ASN A 81 -1.30 -8.53 3.53
CA ASN A 81 -1.37 -9.96 3.30
C ASN A 81 -0.55 -10.31 2.06
N PHE A 82 0.42 -11.22 2.21
CA PHE A 82 1.31 -11.64 1.13
C PHE A 82 1.23 -13.15 0.90
N SER A 83 1.37 -13.59 -0.34
CA SER A 83 1.39 -15.02 -0.68
C SER A 83 2.70 -15.72 -0.34
N GLU A 84 3.77 -14.96 -0.11
CA GLU A 84 5.08 -15.48 0.27
C GLU A 84 5.94 -14.37 0.89
N LYS A 85 7.07 -14.74 1.51
CA LYS A 85 8.06 -13.78 1.99
C LYS A 85 8.85 -13.19 0.82
N TYR A 86 8.23 -12.25 0.12
CA TYR A 86 8.79 -11.61 -1.06
C TYR A 86 9.62 -10.35 -0.73
N PHE A 87 9.31 -9.67 0.37
CA PHE A 87 9.87 -8.36 0.74
C PHE A 87 10.92 -8.46 1.85
N ASP A 88 11.78 -7.45 1.98
CA ASP A 88 12.74 -7.38 3.08
C ASP A 88 11.98 -7.15 4.39
N GLN A 89 11.94 -8.19 5.23
CA GLN A 89 11.24 -8.14 6.51
C GLN A 89 11.73 -6.99 7.39
N LYS A 90 13.04 -6.72 7.39
CA LYS A 90 13.60 -5.70 8.27
C LYS A 90 13.14 -4.31 7.84
N LYS A 91 13.22 -4.01 6.54
CA LYS A 91 12.73 -2.74 6.00
C LYS A 91 11.22 -2.60 6.20
N LEU A 92 10.46 -3.67 5.98
CA LEU A 92 9.03 -3.69 6.23
C LEU A 92 8.69 -3.40 7.70
N ASP A 93 9.38 -4.04 8.64
CA ASP A 93 9.19 -3.81 10.07
C ASP A 93 9.51 -2.35 10.45
N GLU A 94 10.57 -1.77 9.90
CA GLU A 94 10.92 -0.35 10.11
C GLU A 94 9.82 0.59 9.62
N ILE A 95 9.22 0.31 8.45
CA ILE A 95 8.08 1.11 7.94
C ILE A 95 6.85 0.91 8.82
N LEU A 96 6.52 -0.33 9.21
CA LEU A 96 5.36 -0.63 10.07
C LEU A 96 5.46 0.04 11.43
N GLU A 97 6.65 0.15 12.01
CA GLU A 97 6.85 0.93 13.25
C GLU A 97 6.48 2.40 13.06
N LYS A 98 6.74 3.02 11.90
CA LYS A 98 6.27 4.39 11.61
C LYS A 98 4.74 4.47 11.62
N TYR A 99 4.06 3.52 11.00
CA TYR A 99 2.60 3.41 11.02
C TYR A 99 2.06 3.26 12.46
N LYS A 100 2.66 2.37 13.26
CA LYS A 100 2.29 2.19 14.68
C LYS A 100 2.48 3.48 15.48
N ASN A 101 3.58 4.20 15.27
CA ASN A 101 3.85 5.48 15.92
C ASN A 101 2.83 6.56 15.55
N MET A 102 2.20 6.48 14.38
CA MET A 102 1.07 7.33 13.98
C MET A 102 -0.29 6.87 14.57
N GLY A 103 -0.28 5.75 15.29
CA GLY A 103 -1.44 5.15 15.95
C GLY A 103 -2.21 4.16 15.07
N TYR A 104 -1.61 3.64 14.00
CA TYR A 104 -2.25 2.58 13.19
C TYR A 104 -2.09 1.21 13.85
N LYS A 105 -3.18 0.44 13.85
CA LYS A 105 -3.11 -1.01 14.05
C LYS A 105 -2.56 -1.64 12.78
N THR A 106 -1.37 -2.23 12.88
CA THR A 106 -0.72 -2.91 11.76
C THR A 106 -0.85 -4.43 11.88
N GLU A 107 -1.24 -5.11 10.81
CA GLU A 107 -1.32 -6.57 10.73
C GLU A 107 -0.56 -7.05 9.49
N VAL A 108 0.26 -8.08 9.64
CA VAL A 108 0.97 -8.71 8.52
C VAL A 108 0.69 -10.20 8.54
N GLU A 109 0.17 -10.72 7.45
CA GLU A 109 -0.15 -12.12 7.26
C GLU A 109 0.58 -12.68 6.02
N TYR A 110 1.02 -13.93 6.11
CA TYR A 110 1.59 -14.68 4.99
C TYR A 110 0.69 -15.90 4.77
N SER A 111 0.13 -16.01 3.56
CA SER A 111 -0.84 -17.06 3.16
C SER A 111 -0.19 -18.19 2.38
#